data_AF-A0A2V5MYS4-F1
#
_entry.id   AF-A0A2V5MYS4-F1
#
_cell.length_a   1.000
_cell.length_b   1.000
_cell.length_c   1.000
_cell.angle_alpha   90.00
_cell.angle_beta   90.00
_cell.angle_gamma   90.00
#
_symmetry.space_group_name_H-M   'P 1'
#
loop_
_entity.id
_entity.type
_entity.pdbx_description
1 polymer ?
#
loop_
_entity_poly.entity_id
_entity_poly.type
_entity_poly.pdbx_seq_one_letter_code
_entity_poly.pdbx_strand_id
1 'polypeptide(L)'
;MKLRGIILLATLGLVSLTLALGYYFCRPTPAGFAATPNEQLISQRFEKEIWPLLTRETGGKSCVKCHDADNPSELHFFPDTESSYTMLLEKGYLVLDGPDSLLGRILSHNPKKRMPKGKSMKAWPEKDVATLRAFLTDLRGHLPTVTKTDEQFPRALLIPYRAPAPDQLDNQFITYRQLKGKIQTIFNDDWKRNDRDLLAENLAMFGGADFKERFNETAKASATFLSGLEVLSREVASRAYTLKTGPFAGRNEQLPSPLVMTRSDVPCEQEIKRLYQAILFRSPTPKEIQDSFAFLQNVYRAETEIQGRDLELAFKLTVEDRETGLKATRTINIPVSGETRGLYQELVDESQGGTNRFALQQLAKTFTFKPADDGQLFRIANVNTIGNVSFHGILLKPLNGDSNLMQRILANDPLVQADGAWKIRTGDGEGDGRRGRRRDKNPTETPNTRRSGDEFVSYEDENNDKGNSSIVIPISVKQAGQYELTVLWRKNTDNARGVLVEVFSHDATALAKPPLPEIPPRGEAHYFIDVSDDTRPYADLQASFQFAENNYVEINNRGTRKRVTADATRFIAG
;
A
#
# COMPACT_ATOMS: atom_id res chain seq x y z
N MET A 1 -18.31 16.09 61.53
CA MET A 1 -18.40 14.75 60.90
C MET A 1 -17.71 14.71 59.52
N LYS A 2 -16.41 15.05 59.41
CA LYS A 2 -15.68 15.02 58.12
C LYS A 2 -14.25 14.43 58.19
N LEU A 3 -13.92 13.68 59.26
CA LEU A 3 -12.59 13.07 59.41
C LEU A 3 -12.60 11.54 59.57
N ARG A 4 -13.79 10.90 59.60
CA ARG A 4 -13.91 9.42 59.72
C ARG A 4 -14.04 8.69 58.38
N GLY A 5 -14.31 9.40 57.28
CA GLY A 5 -14.48 8.80 55.94
C GLY A 5 -13.17 8.56 55.16
N ILE A 6 -12.10 9.31 55.47
CA ILE A 6 -10.83 9.24 54.72
C ILE A 6 -9.95 8.07 55.23
N ILE A 7 -10.08 7.70 56.50
CA ILE A 7 -9.32 6.59 57.10
C ILE A 7 -9.86 5.22 56.65
N LEU A 8 -11.16 5.11 56.31
CA LEU A 8 -11.77 3.85 55.86
C LEU A 8 -11.42 3.50 54.40
N LEU A 9 -11.17 4.50 53.55
CA LEU A 9 -10.78 4.29 52.15
C LEU A 9 -9.28 3.99 51.99
N ALA A 10 -8.44 4.51 52.88
CA ALA A 10 -7.01 4.20 52.89
C ALA A 10 -6.71 2.76 53.38
N THR A 11 -7.51 2.22 54.31
CA THR A 11 -7.33 0.84 54.79
C THR A 11 -7.90 -0.22 53.84
N LEU A 12 -8.99 0.06 53.11
CA LEU A 12 -9.50 -0.83 52.06
C LEU A 12 -8.59 -0.88 50.81
N GLY A 13 -7.88 0.20 50.51
CA GLY A 13 -6.86 0.25 49.45
C GLY A 13 -5.62 -0.58 49.76
N LEU A 14 -5.15 -0.58 51.02
CA LEU A 14 -3.97 -1.37 51.43
C LEU A 14 -4.25 -2.87 51.54
N VAL A 15 -5.47 -3.29 51.91
CA VAL A 15 -5.84 -4.71 51.99
C VAL A 15 -6.08 -5.32 50.60
N SER A 16 -6.53 -4.50 49.63
CA SER A 16 -6.69 -4.96 48.24
C SER A 16 -5.35 -5.07 47.50
N LEU A 17 -4.35 -4.27 47.88
CA LEU A 17 -3.00 -4.31 47.32
C LEU A 17 -2.18 -5.53 47.84
N THR A 18 -2.39 -5.95 49.09
CA THR A 18 -1.74 -7.15 49.65
C THR A 18 -2.37 -8.45 49.14
N LEU A 19 -3.68 -8.48 48.86
CA LEU A 19 -4.34 -9.63 48.22
C LEU A 19 -3.99 -9.77 46.73
N ALA A 20 -3.77 -8.67 46.00
CA ALA A 20 -3.33 -8.70 44.61
C ALA A 20 -1.85 -9.11 44.45
N LEU A 21 -0.99 -8.76 45.42
CA LEU A 21 0.40 -9.23 45.47
C LEU A 21 0.50 -10.71 45.89
N GLY A 22 -0.37 -11.20 46.78
CA GLY A 22 -0.43 -12.62 47.15
C GLY A 22 -0.85 -13.56 46.00
N TYR A 23 -1.67 -13.08 45.07
CA TYR A 23 -2.08 -13.86 43.89
C TYR A 23 -1.02 -13.94 42.79
N TYR A 24 -0.06 -13.00 42.75
CA TYR A 24 1.04 -13.02 41.78
C TYR A 24 2.17 -13.98 42.17
N PHE A 25 2.32 -14.31 43.46
CA PHE A 25 3.32 -15.28 43.95
C PHE A 25 2.83 -16.74 43.98
N CYS A 26 1.56 -17.00 43.67
CA CYS A 26 0.97 -18.35 43.62
C CYS A 26 0.50 -18.75 42.21
N ARG A 27 1.22 -18.34 41.16
CA ARG A 27 1.11 -19.06 39.88
C ARG A 27 2.00 -20.31 39.94
N PRO A 28 1.50 -21.49 39.53
CA PRO A 28 2.35 -22.64 39.34
C PRO A 28 3.42 -22.26 38.32
N THR A 29 4.68 -22.48 38.68
CA THR A 29 5.82 -22.46 37.77
C THR A 29 5.39 -23.18 36.49
N PRO A 30 5.50 -22.56 35.29
CA PRO A 30 5.33 -23.34 34.06
C PRO A 30 6.26 -24.53 34.18
N ALA A 31 5.74 -25.74 33.93
CA ALA A 31 6.51 -26.98 34.05
C ALA A 31 7.84 -26.76 33.32
N GLY A 32 8.90 -26.51 34.08
CA GLY A 32 10.23 -26.37 33.53
C GLY A 32 10.52 -27.67 32.81
N PHE A 33 11.19 -27.58 31.67
CA PHE A 33 11.89 -28.72 31.11
C PHE A 33 12.92 -29.16 32.16
N ALA A 34 12.47 -29.99 33.11
CA ALA A 34 13.31 -30.49 34.16
C ALA A 34 14.40 -31.31 33.47
N ALA A 35 15.66 -30.91 33.70
CA ALA A 35 16.81 -31.71 33.31
C ALA A 35 16.55 -33.15 33.75
N THR A 36 16.83 -34.11 32.87
CA THR A 36 16.62 -35.52 33.21
C THR A 36 17.44 -35.86 34.48
N PRO A 37 17.01 -36.81 35.33
CA PRO A 37 17.76 -37.16 36.54
C PRO A 37 19.26 -37.44 36.29
N ASN A 38 19.60 -37.98 35.12
CA ASN A 38 20.97 -38.22 34.68
C ASN A 38 21.74 -36.91 34.37
N GLU A 39 21.09 -35.92 33.79
CA GLU A 39 21.70 -34.63 33.47
C GLU A 39 21.95 -33.77 34.72
N GLN A 40 21.06 -33.84 35.70
CA GLN A 40 21.28 -33.21 37.01
C GLN A 40 22.50 -33.79 37.73
N LEU A 41 22.68 -35.12 37.67
CA LEU A 41 23.84 -35.79 38.24
C LEU A 41 25.15 -35.34 37.58
N ILE A 42 25.17 -35.22 36.25
CA ILE A 42 26.38 -34.78 35.52
C ILE A 42 26.65 -33.28 35.76
N SER A 43 25.62 -32.44 35.85
CA SER A 43 25.78 -31.03 36.21
C SER A 43 26.38 -30.85 37.61
N GLN A 44 25.91 -31.62 38.61
CA GLN A 44 26.48 -31.63 39.95
C GLN A 44 27.95 -32.10 39.97
N ARG A 45 28.29 -33.10 39.16
CA ARG A 45 29.68 -33.54 38.98
C ARG A 45 30.54 -32.46 38.33
N PHE A 46 30.02 -31.74 37.33
CA PHE A 46 30.72 -30.61 36.73
C PHE A 46 31.05 -29.54 37.78
N GLU A 47 30.08 -29.16 38.61
CA GLU A 47 30.26 -28.20 39.69
C GLU A 47 31.31 -28.65 40.72
N LYS A 48 31.33 -29.94 41.07
CA LYS A 48 32.26 -30.47 42.07
C LYS A 48 33.67 -30.74 41.54
N GLU A 49 33.81 -31.21 40.30
CA GLU A 49 35.06 -31.77 39.78
C GLU A 49 35.74 -30.84 38.76
N ILE A 50 34.97 -30.16 37.90
CA ILE A 50 35.52 -29.40 36.76
C ILE A 50 35.53 -27.90 37.05
N TRP A 51 34.47 -27.36 37.64
CA TRP A 51 34.38 -25.94 37.96
C TRP A 51 35.54 -25.42 38.82
N PRO A 52 36.02 -26.15 39.86
CA PRO A 52 37.19 -25.73 40.62
C PRO A 52 38.46 -25.65 39.76
N LEU A 53 38.59 -26.48 38.72
CA LEU A 53 39.74 -26.46 37.81
C LEU A 53 39.72 -25.28 36.84
N LEU A 54 38.52 -24.79 36.49
CA LEU A 54 38.32 -23.61 35.63
C LEU A 54 38.46 -22.30 36.40
N THR A 55 38.06 -22.29 37.67
CA THR A 55 38.08 -21.09 38.54
C THR A 55 39.37 -20.92 39.30
N ARG A 56 40.18 -21.97 39.50
CA ARG A 56 41.47 -21.85 40.20
C ARG A 56 42.39 -20.84 39.53
N GLU A 57 43.08 -20.08 40.36
CA GLU A 57 44.08 -19.14 39.89
C GLU A 57 45.42 -19.83 39.70
N THR A 58 45.99 -19.66 38.51
CA THR A 58 47.37 -20.05 38.20
C THR A 58 48.08 -18.81 37.68
N GLY A 59 49.04 -18.28 38.43
CA GLY A 59 49.72 -17.03 38.06
C GLY A 59 48.83 -15.79 38.11
N GLY A 60 47.87 -15.74 39.05
CA GLY A 60 46.96 -14.61 39.26
C GLY A 60 45.79 -14.52 38.26
N LYS A 61 45.61 -15.54 37.41
CA LYS A 61 44.51 -15.63 36.44
C LYS A 61 43.88 -17.02 36.45
N SER A 62 42.58 -17.10 36.16
CA SER A 62 41.83 -18.35 35.97
C SER A 62 41.21 -18.39 34.57
N CYS A 63 40.67 -19.53 34.15
CA CYS A 63 39.95 -19.62 32.88
C CYS A 63 38.75 -18.66 32.91
N VAL A 64 37.99 -18.65 33.99
CA VAL A 64 36.83 -17.75 34.17
C VAL A 64 37.22 -16.28 34.11
N LYS A 65 38.32 -15.87 34.78
CA LYS A 65 38.80 -14.48 34.74
C LYS A 65 39.41 -14.06 33.40
N CYS A 66 39.94 -15.01 32.62
CA CYS A 66 40.47 -14.68 31.28
C CYS A 66 39.37 -14.67 30.21
N HIS A 67 38.20 -15.21 30.51
CA HIS A 67 37.08 -15.38 29.60
C HIS A 67 35.85 -14.67 30.21
N ASP A 68 36.05 -13.41 30.57
CA ASP A 68 35.01 -12.48 31.01
C ASP A 68 34.45 -11.68 29.81
N ALA A 69 33.47 -10.83 30.06
CA ALA A 69 32.80 -10.04 29.01
C ALA A 69 33.75 -9.07 28.27
N ASP A 70 34.86 -8.68 28.90
CA ASP A 70 35.82 -7.72 28.35
C ASP A 70 36.89 -8.38 27.46
N ASN A 71 36.96 -9.71 27.42
CA ASN A 71 37.89 -10.44 26.57
C ASN A 71 37.33 -10.65 25.15
N PRO A 72 38.11 -10.43 24.06
CA PRO A 72 37.64 -10.65 22.68
C PRO A 72 37.44 -12.14 22.29
N SER A 73 37.45 -13.06 23.24
CA SER A 73 37.22 -14.48 23.02
C SER A 73 35.73 -14.80 22.96
N GLU A 74 35.29 -15.63 22.01
CA GLU A 74 33.90 -16.10 21.90
C GLU A 74 33.39 -16.91 23.12
N LEU A 75 34.31 -17.49 23.91
CA LEU A 75 33.99 -18.13 25.18
C LEU A 75 33.95 -17.09 26.30
N HIS A 76 32.77 -16.94 26.92
CA HIS A 76 32.53 -16.13 28.12
C HIS A 76 31.83 -16.96 29.19
N PHE A 77 32.29 -16.88 30.44
CA PHE A 77 31.67 -17.58 31.57
C PHE A 77 30.61 -16.71 32.25
N PHE A 78 29.56 -17.36 32.77
CA PHE A 78 28.51 -16.70 33.56
C PHE A 78 28.88 -16.66 35.06
N PRO A 79 28.24 -15.78 35.86
CA PRO A 79 28.46 -15.73 37.30
C PRO A 79 28.12 -17.04 38.04
N ASP A 80 27.18 -17.83 37.51
CA ASP A 80 26.77 -19.11 38.08
C ASP A 80 27.30 -20.32 37.28
N THR A 81 27.59 -21.39 38.02
CA THR A 81 28.17 -22.63 37.51
C THR A 81 27.23 -23.37 36.55
N GLU A 82 25.92 -23.35 36.82
CA GLU A 82 24.90 -24.08 36.05
C GLU A 82 24.75 -23.51 34.63
N SER A 83 24.67 -22.17 34.50
CA SER A 83 24.62 -21.50 33.20
C SER A 83 25.92 -21.71 32.42
N SER A 84 27.07 -21.71 33.11
CA SER A 84 28.37 -21.99 32.49
C SER A 84 28.47 -23.44 31.98
N TYR A 85 28.01 -24.42 32.74
CA TYR A 85 27.93 -25.82 32.31
C TYR A 85 27.07 -25.97 31.05
N THR A 86 25.87 -25.39 31.08
CA THR A 86 24.90 -25.46 29.97
C THR A 86 25.48 -24.83 28.69
N MET A 87 26.07 -23.64 28.81
CA MET A 87 26.71 -22.97 27.67
C MET A 87 27.88 -23.77 27.10
N LEU A 88 28.76 -24.31 27.95
CA LEU A 88 29.90 -25.10 27.49
C LEU A 88 29.45 -26.38 26.77
N LEU A 89 28.35 -26.99 27.21
CA LEU A 89 27.76 -28.15 26.57
C LEU A 89 27.17 -27.78 25.19
N GLU A 90 26.32 -26.75 25.13
CA GLU A 90 25.61 -26.34 23.92
C GLU A 90 26.52 -25.81 22.81
N LYS A 91 27.56 -25.06 23.20
CA LYS A 91 28.58 -24.54 22.28
C LYS A 91 29.60 -25.60 21.86
N GLY A 92 29.48 -26.83 22.36
CA GLY A 92 30.34 -27.95 21.97
C GLY A 92 31.75 -27.90 22.57
N TYR A 93 31.95 -27.17 23.68
CA TYR A 93 33.23 -27.15 24.38
C TYR A 93 33.46 -28.41 25.24
N LEU A 94 32.39 -29.07 25.70
CA LEU A 94 32.45 -30.32 26.48
C LEU A 94 32.36 -31.56 25.59
N VAL A 95 33.26 -31.67 24.61
CA VAL A 95 33.41 -32.88 23.76
C VAL A 95 34.78 -33.50 23.95
N LEU A 96 34.83 -34.84 23.91
CA LEU A 96 36.09 -35.60 24.03
C LEU A 96 37.06 -35.27 22.89
N ASP A 97 36.54 -35.19 21.67
CA ASP A 97 37.31 -35.05 20.45
C ASP A 97 36.95 -33.73 19.76
N GLY A 98 37.93 -32.86 19.57
CA GLY A 98 37.73 -31.59 18.87
C GLY A 98 38.89 -30.62 19.08
N PRO A 99 39.40 -29.96 18.03
CA PRO A 99 40.53 -29.02 18.17
C PRO A 99 40.18 -27.79 19.00
N ASP A 100 38.88 -27.46 19.11
CA ASP A 100 38.36 -26.31 19.82
C ASP A 100 37.63 -26.68 21.11
N SER A 101 37.58 -27.97 21.47
CA SER A 101 37.03 -28.43 22.76
C SER A 101 37.93 -27.98 23.91
N LEU A 102 37.38 -27.95 25.13
CA LEU A 102 38.15 -27.58 26.32
C LEU A 102 39.39 -28.49 26.46
N LEU A 103 39.21 -29.81 26.30
CA LEU A 103 40.30 -30.78 26.36
C LEU A 103 41.29 -30.59 25.21
N GLY A 104 40.82 -30.37 23.98
CA GLY A 104 41.67 -30.14 22.81
C GLY A 104 42.52 -28.87 22.92
N ARG A 105 41.95 -27.79 23.46
CA ARG A 105 42.66 -26.53 23.73
C ARG A 105 43.69 -26.70 24.85
N ILE A 106 43.38 -27.45 25.91
CA ILE A 106 44.31 -27.71 27.01
C ILE A 106 45.51 -28.57 26.55
N LEU A 107 45.26 -29.56 25.69
CA LEU A 107 46.28 -30.49 25.20
C LEU A 107 47.02 -30.02 23.95
N SER A 108 46.61 -28.91 23.33
CA SER A 108 47.19 -28.48 22.06
C SER A 108 48.69 -28.18 22.19
N HIS A 109 49.49 -28.77 21.30
CA HIS A 109 50.92 -28.42 21.17
C HIS A 109 51.14 -27.11 20.41
N ASN A 110 50.11 -26.56 19.73
CA ASN A 110 50.22 -25.29 19.02
C ASN A 110 50.11 -24.11 20.01
N PRO A 111 51.17 -23.30 20.19
CA PRO A 111 51.17 -22.21 21.17
C PRO A 111 50.07 -21.15 20.93
N LYS A 112 49.60 -20.99 19.69
CA LYS A 112 48.51 -20.06 19.35
C LYS A 112 47.13 -20.59 19.76
N LYS A 113 46.97 -21.93 19.84
CA LYS A 113 45.70 -22.60 20.15
C LYS A 113 45.65 -23.17 21.57
N ARG A 114 46.80 -23.37 22.21
CA ARG A 114 46.92 -23.92 23.56
C ARG A 114 46.35 -22.98 24.61
N MET A 115 45.56 -23.55 25.53
CA MET A 115 45.11 -22.89 26.75
C MET A 115 45.72 -23.57 27.99
N PRO A 116 46.07 -22.82 29.05
CA PRO A 116 46.05 -21.35 29.14
C PRO A 116 47.10 -20.67 28.23
N LYS A 117 46.76 -19.48 27.71
CA LYS A 117 47.64 -18.66 26.85
C LYS A 117 48.65 -17.87 27.68
N GLY A 118 49.90 -17.78 27.18
CA GLY A 118 50.96 -16.98 27.79
C GLY A 118 52.18 -17.81 28.18
N LYS A 119 53.38 -17.23 28.05
CA LYS A 119 54.66 -17.93 28.34
C LYS A 119 54.83 -18.28 29.82
N SER A 120 54.18 -17.53 30.71
CA SER A 120 54.21 -17.73 32.17
C SER A 120 53.12 -18.67 32.68
N MET A 121 52.18 -19.09 31.83
CA MET A 121 51.07 -19.94 32.24
C MET A 121 51.46 -21.41 32.14
N LYS A 122 51.35 -22.14 33.26
CA LYS A 122 51.64 -23.57 33.32
C LYS A 122 50.50 -24.37 32.68
N ALA A 123 50.85 -25.43 31.96
CA ALA A 123 49.88 -26.41 31.49
C ALA A 123 49.17 -27.06 32.68
N TRP A 124 47.98 -27.61 32.43
CA TRP A 124 47.27 -28.38 33.46
C TRP A 124 48.08 -29.62 33.84
N PRO A 125 48.24 -29.91 35.15
CA PRO A 125 48.76 -31.18 35.62
C PRO A 125 48.02 -32.38 35.01
N GLU A 126 48.74 -33.49 34.78
CA GLU A 126 48.16 -34.72 34.21
C GLU A 126 46.95 -35.23 34.99
N LYS A 127 46.97 -35.10 36.33
CA LYS A 127 45.83 -35.45 37.19
C LYS A 127 44.56 -34.69 36.84
N ASP A 128 44.66 -33.40 36.51
CA ASP A 128 43.50 -32.54 36.23
C ASP A 128 42.98 -32.78 34.81
N VAL A 129 43.90 -33.04 33.87
CA VAL A 129 43.57 -33.53 32.53
C VAL A 129 42.84 -34.86 32.61
N ALA A 130 43.28 -35.78 33.49
CA ALA A 130 42.64 -37.07 33.69
C ALA A 130 41.22 -36.89 34.26
N THR A 131 41.02 -35.99 35.24
CA THR A 131 39.69 -35.62 35.75
C THR A 131 38.78 -35.10 34.65
N LEU A 132 39.26 -34.14 33.83
CA LEU A 132 38.47 -33.60 32.71
C LEU A 132 38.13 -34.69 31.68
N ARG A 133 39.10 -35.55 31.33
CA ARG A 133 38.88 -36.65 30.38
C ARG A 133 37.86 -37.65 30.92
N ALA A 134 37.95 -38.04 32.20
CA ALA A 134 37.00 -38.96 32.83
C ALA A 134 35.59 -38.37 32.85
N PHE A 135 35.46 -37.09 33.18
CA PHE A 135 34.19 -36.37 33.11
C PHE A 135 33.59 -36.37 31.70
N LEU A 136 34.38 -36.03 30.67
CA LEU A 136 33.91 -35.98 29.28
C LEU A 136 33.54 -37.35 28.72
N THR A 137 34.24 -38.41 29.13
CA THR A 137 33.88 -39.79 28.77
C THR A 137 32.53 -40.17 29.36
N ASP A 138 32.28 -39.83 30.62
CA ASP A 138 31.02 -40.11 31.29
C ASP A 138 29.86 -39.27 30.71
N LEU A 139 30.12 -37.99 30.44
CA LEU A 139 29.18 -37.09 29.77
C LEU A 139 28.75 -37.63 28.41
N ARG A 140 29.69 -38.14 27.59
CA ARG A 140 29.37 -38.76 26.29
C ARG A 140 28.50 -40.01 26.43
N GLY A 141 28.66 -40.77 27.51
CA GLY A 141 27.83 -41.95 27.80
C GLY A 141 26.42 -41.60 28.27
N HIS A 142 26.23 -40.43 28.87
CA HIS A 142 24.96 -39.98 29.45
C HIS A 142 24.17 -39.00 28.58
N LEU A 143 24.79 -38.37 27.60
CA LEU A 143 24.07 -37.55 26.62
C LEU A 143 23.33 -38.48 25.66
N PRO A 144 21.98 -38.42 25.58
CA PRO A 144 21.30 -39.02 24.43
C PRO A 144 21.90 -38.40 23.17
N THR A 145 22.00 -39.15 22.08
CA THR A 145 22.25 -38.58 20.75
C THR A 145 21.14 -37.58 20.49
N VAL A 146 21.37 -36.31 20.86
CA VAL A 146 20.46 -35.22 20.59
C VAL A 146 20.56 -35.01 19.10
N THR A 147 19.66 -35.65 18.36
CA THR A 147 19.24 -35.15 17.05
C THR A 147 18.89 -33.69 17.30
N LYS A 148 19.76 -32.78 16.85
CA LYS A 148 19.48 -31.34 16.79
C LYS A 148 18.25 -31.17 15.92
N THR A 149 17.06 -31.22 16.52
CA THR A 149 15.87 -30.66 15.93
C THR A 149 16.09 -29.15 15.91
N ASP A 150 15.94 -28.56 14.73
CA ASP A 150 16.20 -27.16 14.40
C ASP A 150 15.30 -26.16 15.14
N GLU A 151 14.39 -26.64 16.00
CA GLU A 151 13.37 -25.85 16.71
C GLU A 151 13.45 -25.94 18.24
N GLN A 152 14.57 -26.36 18.84
CA GLN A 152 14.75 -26.23 20.29
C GLN A 152 15.52 -24.96 20.65
N PHE A 153 14.91 -24.09 21.45
CA PHE A 153 15.60 -22.96 22.07
C PHE A 153 16.77 -23.47 22.93
N PRO A 154 17.97 -22.84 22.85
CA PRO A 154 19.07 -23.14 23.76
C PRO A 154 18.57 -23.10 25.20
N ARG A 155 18.82 -24.17 25.97
CA ARG A 155 18.42 -24.28 27.38
C ARG A 155 19.02 -23.18 28.23
N ALA A 156 20.20 -22.66 27.86
CA ALA A 156 20.77 -21.48 28.52
C ALA A 156 19.83 -20.25 28.49
N LEU A 157 18.98 -20.13 27.45
CA LEU A 157 17.97 -19.08 27.34
C LEU A 157 16.68 -19.39 28.11
N LEU A 158 16.54 -20.59 28.64
CA LEU A 158 15.39 -21.04 29.43
C LEU A 158 15.67 -21.00 30.95
N ILE A 159 16.92 -20.75 31.37
CA ILE A 159 17.29 -20.57 32.77
C ILE A 159 16.84 -19.17 33.23
N PRO A 160 16.33 -18.98 34.46
CA PRO A 160 15.98 -17.67 34.98
C PRO A 160 17.17 -16.70 34.93
N TYR A 161 17.00 -15.54 34.29
CA TYR A 161 18.02 -14.49 34.24
C TYR A 161 18.30 -13.97 35.67
N ARG A 162 19.52 -14.16 36.17
CA ARG A 162 19.96 -13.77 37.53
C ARG A 162 20.95 -12.59 37.55
N ALA A 163 21.37 -12.11 36.38
CA ALA A 163 22.27 -10.95 36.30
C ALA A 163 21.50 -9.63 36.54
N PRO A 164 22.19 -8.54 36.90
CA PRO A 164 21.58 -7.21 36.94
C PRO A 164 20.90 -6.90 35.60
N ALA A 165 19.80 -6.13 35.64
CA ALA A 165 19.21 -5.63 34.40
C ALA A 165 20.30 -4.87 33.61
N PRO A 166 20.50 -5.17 32.33
CA PRO A 166 21.49 -4.46 31.53
C PRO A 166 21.19 -2.96 31.59
N ASP A 167 22.21 -2.17 31.89
CA ASP A 167 22.17 -0.70 31.96
C ASP A 167 22.20 -0.05 30.59
N GLN A 168 22.50 -0.83 29.55
CA GLN A 168 22.41 -0.45 28.16
C GLN A 168 21.14 -1.05 27.52
N LEU A 169 20.42 -0.22 26.76
CA LEU A 169 19.38 -0.68 25.86
C LEU A 169 19.95 -1.80 25.00
N ASP A 170 19.34 -2.98 25.08
CA ASP A 170 19.69 -4.15 24.29
C ASP A 170 19.58 -3.76 22.80
N ASN A 171 20.72 -3.45 22.18
CA ASN A 171 20.81 -3.06 20.77
C ASN A 171 20.73 -4.30 19.86
N GLN A 172 19.93 -5.31 20.23
CA GLN A 172 19.60 -6.38 19.30
C GLN A 172 18.74 -5.82 18.18
N PHE A 173 19.43 -5.51 17.08
CA PHE A 173 18.82 -5.14 15.82
C PHE A 173 17.82 -6.23 15.42
N ILE A 174 16.59 -5.82 15.07
CA ILE A 174 15.53 -6.78 14.76
C ILE A 174 15.92 -7.60 13.52
N THR A 175 15.98 -8.92 13.67
CA THR A 175 16.26 -9.82 12.54
C THR A 175 15.11 -9.80 11.53
N TYR A 176 15.38 -10.17 10.28
CA TYR A 176 14.34 -10.34 9.24
C TYR A 176 13.14 -11.17 9.72
N ARG A 177 13.38 -12.30 10.40
CA ARG A 177 12.31 -13.18 10.91
C ARG A 177 11.50 -12.49 12.01
N GLN A 178 12.15 -11.77 12.92
CA GLN A 178 11.47 -11.00 13.95
C GLN A 178 10.66 -9.85 13.33
N LEU A 179 11.17 -9.17 12.31
CA LEU A 179 10.46 -8.11 11.58
C LEU A 179 9.21 -8.68 10.88
N LYS A 180 9.37 -9.76 10.11
CA LYS A 180 8.25 -10.48 9.47
C LYS A 180 7.19 -10.91 10.49
N GLY A 181 7.63 -11.52 11.60
CA GLY A 181 6.74 -11.91 12.69
C GLY A 181 6.00 -10.73 13.31
N LYS A 182 6.69 -9.62 13.60
CA LYS A 182 6.04 -8.41 14.16
C LYS A 182 5.02 -7.80 13.22
N ILE A 183 5.31 -7.72 11.92
CA ILE A 183 4.35 -7.20 10.93
C ILE A 183 3.10 -8.09 10.89
N GLN A 184 3.27 -9.40 10.82
CA GLN A 184 2.15 -10.34 10.87
C GLN A 184 1.35 -10.19 12.17
N THR A 185 2.01 -10.13 13.32
CA THR A 185 1.31 -10.06 14.62
C THR A 185 0.58 -8.73 14.82
N ILE A 186 1.21 -7.60 14.50
CA ILE A 186 0.64 -6.27 14.79
C ILE A 186 -0.40 -5.90 13.73
N PHE A 187 -0.07 -6.09 12.45
CA PHE A 187 -0.87 -5.60 11.32
C PHE A 187 -1.73 -6.67 10.64
N ASN A 188 -1.54 -7.95 10.98
CA ASN A 188 -2.15 -9.09 10.29
C ASN A 188 -1.88 -9.06 8.77
N ASP A 189 -0.63 -8.74 8.40
CA ASP A 189 -0.17 -8.66 7.01
C ASP A 189 1.11 -9.48 6.87
N ASP A 190 1.18 -10.36 5.86
CA ASP A 190 2.36 -11.16 5.55
C ASP A 190 3.27 -10.49 4.50
N TRP A 191 2.88 -9.28 4.07
CA TRP A 191 3.46 -8.46 3.02
C TRP A 191 3.63 -9.20 1.68
N LYS A 192 2.66 -10.07 1.35
CA LYS A 192 2.54 -10.69 0.02
C LYS A 192 1.61 -9.91 -0.89
N ARG A 193 2.00 -9.73 -2.16
CA ARG A 193 1.22 -9.02 -3.19
C ARG A 193 1.31 -9.77 -4.51
N ASN A 194 0.18 -10.10 -5.13
CA ASN A 194 0.11 -10.79 -6.43
C ASN A 194 1.02 -12.04 -6.46
N ASP A 195 0.89 -12.90 -5.44
CA ASP A 195 1.70 -14.11 -5.23
C ASP A 195 3.20 -13.90 -5.01
N ARG A 196 3.64 -12.64 -4.86
CA ARG A 196 5.03 -12.28 -4.57
C ARG A 196 5.22 -11.98 -3.09
N ASP A 197 6.20 -12.62 -2.47
CA ASP A 197 6.63 -12.32 -1.09
C ASP A 197 7.59 -11.13 -1.12
N LEU A 198 7.07 -9.93 -0.89
CA LEU A 198 7.86 -8.69 -0.98
C LEU A 198 8.92 -8.62 0.14
N LEU A 199 8.72 -9.29 1.26
CA LEU A 199 9.74 -9.46 2.30
C LEU A 199 10.93 -10.27 1.77
N ALA A 200 10.67 -11.36 1.06
CA ALA A 200 11.71 -12.18 0.45
C ALA A 200 12.43 -11.44 -0.69
N GLU A 201 11.71 -10.70 -1.53
CA GLU A 201 12.32 -9.94 -2.63
C GLU A 201 13.21 -8.78 -2.14
N ASN A 202 12.88 -8.21 -0.99
CA ASN A 202 13.63 -7.12 -0.38
C ASN A 202 14.49 -7.60 0.80
N LEU A 203 14.77 -8.90 0.90
CA LEU A 203 15.50 -9.53 2.01
C LEU A 203 16.82 -8.82 2.34
N ALA A 204 17.56 -8.43 1.30
CA ALA A 204 18.83 -7.72 1.43
C ALA A 204 18.69 -6.33 2.09
N MET A 205 17.55 -5.66 1.93
CA MET A 205 17.30 -4.36 2.59
C MET A 205 17.13 -4.54 4.10
N PHE A 206 16.54 -5.65 4.54
CA PHE A 206 16.22 -5.91 5.94
C PHE A 206 17.34 -6.59 6.73
N GLY A 207 18.57 -6.59 6.20
CA GLY A 207 19.69 -7.33 6.81
C GLY A 207 19.44 -8.84 6.87
N GLY A 208 18.53 -9.36 6.02
CA GLY A 208 18.31 -10.78 5.89
C GLY A 208 19.43 -11.43 5.07
N ALA A 209 19.75 -12.68 5.39
CA ALA A 209 20.69 -13.49 4.64
C ALA A 209 19.97 -14.30 3.56
N ASP A 210 20.33 -14.06 2.30
CA ASP A 210 20.13 -15.03 1.23
C ASP A 210 21.34 -15.97 1.26
N PHE A 211 21.16 -17.17 1.81
CA PHE A 211 22.23 -18.17 1.95
C PHE A 211 22.81 -18.67 0.61
N LYS A 212 22.25 -18.23 -0.53
CA LYS A 212 22.75 -18.52 -1.87
C LYS A 212 23.61 -17.39 -2.45
N GLU A 213 23.26 -16.12 -2.17
CA GLU A 213 23.89 -14.98 -2.84
C GLU A 213 24.50 -13.92 -1.89
N ARG A 214 23.96 -13.69 -0.68
CA ARG A 214 24.39 -12.58 0.21
C ARG A 214 24.12 -12.86 1.69
N PHE A 215 25.16 -12.69 2.52
CA PHE A 215 25.06 -12.71 3.98
C PHE A 215 25.44 -11.34 4.55
N ASN A 216 24.58 -10.74 5.37
CA ASN A 216 24.85 -9.41 5.95
C ASN A 216 24.45 -9.37 7.44
N GLU A 217 25.37 -9.76 8.32
CA GLU A 217 25.25 -9.55 9.76
C GLU A 217 25.68 -8.12 10.11
N THR A 218 24.77 -7.15 10.02
CA THR A 218 25.03 -5.81 10.54
C THR A 218 24.23 -5.56 11.80
N ALA A 219 24.94 -5.31 12.91
CA ALA A 219 24.34 -4.88 14.18
C ALA A 219 23.90 -3.40 14.20
N LYS A 220 23.81 -2.73 13.04
CA LYS A 220 23.47 -1.31 12.89
C LYS A 220 22.48 -1.10 11.75
N ALA A 221 21.57 -0.14 11.90
CA ALA A 221 20.70 0.30 10.81
C ALA A 221 21.55 0.90 9.68
N SER A 222 21.60 0.20 8.55
CA SER A 222 22.10 0.79 7.31
C SER A 222 21.06 1.78 6.75
N ALA A 223 21.49 2.73 5.92
CA ALA A 223 20.56 3.61 5.21
C ALA A 223 19.55 2.79 4.38
N THR A 224 20.01 1.71 3.74
CA THR A 224 19.17 0.77 2.98
C THR A 224 18.10 0.11 3.85
N PHE A 225 18.43 -0.26 5.09
CA PHE A 225 17.45 -0.80 6.03
C PHE A 225 16.38 0.22 6.39
N LEU A 226 16.76 1.47 6.66
CA LEU A 226 15.81 2.54 6.96
C LEU A 226 14.89 2.84 5.78
N SER A 227 15.43 2.87 4.56
CA SER A 227 14.61 3.01 3.34
C SER A 227 13.67 1.80 3.14
N GLY A 228 14.15 0.59 3.40
CA GLY A 228 13.31 -0.61 3.36
C GLY A 228 12.16 -0.54 4.37
N LEU A 229 12.44 -0.10 5.60
CA LEU A 229 11.42 0.11 6.63
C LEU A 229 10.43 1.21 6.26
N GLU A 230 10.87 2.28 5.61
CA GLU A 230 9.98 3.35 5.15
C GLU A 230 8.99 2.84 4.10
N VAL A 231 9.47 2.07 3.12
CA VAL A 231 8.62 1.47 2.07
C VAL A 231 7.64 0.48 2.69
N LEU A 232 8.15 -0.43 3.53
CA LEU A 232 7.36 -1.44 4.24
C LEU A 232 6.29 -0.79 5.12
N SER A 233 6.68 0.16 5.97
CA SER A 233 5.78 0.78 6.94
C SER A 233 4.68 1.58 6.25
N ARG A 234 5.00 2.34 5.19
CA ARG A 234 4.02 3.09 4.41
C ARG A 234 2.96 2.18 3.81
N GLU A 235 3.37 1.08 3.17
CA GLU A 235 2.44 0.19 2.49
C GLU A 235 1.57 -0.60 3.49
N VAL A 236 2.19 -1.21 4.50
CA VAL A 236 1.47 -2.01 5.51
C VAL A 236 0.54 -1.13 6.34
N ALA A 237 0.98 0.04 6.78
CA ALA A 237 0.12 0.93 7.57
C ALA A 237 -1.05 1.47 6.73
N SER A 238 -0.81 1.86 5.47
CA SER A 238 -1.86 2.31 4.56
C SER A 238 -2.90 1.20 4.32
N ARG A 239 -2.45 -0.02 4.00
CA ARG A 239 -3.35 -1.16 3.78
C ARG A 239 -4.13 -1.51 5.05
N ALA A 240 -3.46 -1.59 6.20
CA ALA A 240 -4.12 -1.90 7.47
C ALA A 240 -5.16 -0.85 7.84
N TYR A 241 -4.88 0.42 7.57
CA TYR A 241 -5.83 1.51 7.76
C TYR A 241 -7.05 1.36 6.85
N THR A 242 -6.85 1.18 5.53
CA THR A 242 -7.94 1.05 4.55
C THR A 242 -8.78 -0.20 4.77
N LEU A 243 -8.16 -1.33 5.09
CA LEU A 243 -8.85 -2.61 5.33
C LEU A 243 -9.37 -2.75 6.76
N LYS A 244 -9.09 -1.78 7.64
CA LYS A 244 -9.48 -1.81 9.06
C LYS A 244 -8.96 -3.08 9.77
N THR A 245 -7.72 -3.45 9.51
CA THR A 245 -7.07 -4.62 10.12
C THR A 245 -6.04 -4.21 11.17
N GLY A 246 -5.55 -5.19 11.94
CA GLY A 246 -4.47 -4.99 12.91
C GLY A 246 -4.81 -3.90 13.94
N PRO A 247 -3.99 -2.85 14.10
CA PRO A 247 -4.24 -1.79 15.07
C PRO A 247 -5.48 -0.95 14.72
N PHE A 248 -5.97 -0.99 13.48
CA PHE A 248 -7.12 -0.20 13.05
C PHE A 248 -8.43 -0.98 13.08
N ALA A 249 -8.40 -2.27 13.44
CA ALA A 249 -9.60 -3.05 13.65
C ALA A 249 -10.43 -2.49 14.81
N GLY A 250 -11.73 -2.30 14.57
CA GLY A 250 -12.66 -1.75 15.56
C GLY A 250 -12.44 -0.28 15.92
N ARG A 251 -11.68 0.47 15.09
CA ARG A 251 -11.53 1.92 15.25
C ARG A 251 -12.90 2.61 15.22
N ASN A 252 -13.07 3.61 16.09
CA ASN A 252 -14.26 4.45 16.07
C ASN A 252 -14.26 5.38 14.84
N GLU A 253 -15.18 5.15 13.91
CA GLU A 253 -15.33 5.93 12.67
C GLU A 253 -16.06 7.26 12.89
N GLN A 254 -16.70 7.44 14.05
CA GLN A 254 -17.51 8.61 14.38
C GLN A 254 -16.77 9.58 15.32
N LEU A 255 -15.44 9.59 15.26
CA LEU A 255 -14.67 10.58 16.02
C LEU A 255 -14.83 11.97 15.39
N PRO A 256 -15.11 13.01 16.20
CA PRO A 256 -15.16 14.37 15.71
C PRO A 256 -13.80 14.79 15.13
N SER A 257 -13.81 15.71 14.16
CA SER A 257 -12.57 16.22 13.58
C SER A 257 -11.71 16.87 14.67
N PRO A 258 -10.42 16.51 14.77
CA PRO A 258 -9.51 17.11 15.76
C PRO A 258 -9.23 18.59 15.46
N LEU A 259 -9.56 19.07 14.26
CA LEU A 259 -9.36 20.48 13.86
C LEU A 259 -10.31 21.45 14.58
N VAL A 260 -11.50 20.99 14.99
CA VAL A 260 -12.47 21.82 15.72
C VAL A 260 -12.24 21.81 17.24
N MET A 261 -11.21 21.09 17.69
CA MET A 261 -10.93 20.83 19.11
C MET A 261 -9.61 21.47 19.53
N THR A 262 -9.59 22.13 20.70
CA THR A 262 -8.36 22.71 21.27
C THR A 262 -7.53 21.71 22.07
N ARG A 263 -8.15 20.59 22.49
CA ARG A 263 -7.52 19.48 23.22
C ARG A 263 -8.27 18.17 22.92
N SER A 264 -7.64 17.03 23.15
CA SER A 264 -8.28 15.73 23.06
C SER A 264 -9.46 15.63 24.03
N ASP A 265 -10.58 15.07 23.56
CA ASP A 265 -11.69 14.66 24.41
C ASP A 265 -11.54 13.20 24.86
N VAL A 266 -12.44 12.72 25.71
CA VAL A 266 -12.37 11.36 26.26
C VAL A 266 -12.39 10.29 25.14
N PRO A 267 -13.28 10.36 24.13
CA PRO A 267 -13.23 9.42 22.99
C PRO A 267 -11.91 9.43 22.22
N CYS A 268 -11.35 10.60 21.91
CA CYS A 268 -10.08 10.70 21.20
C CYS A 268 -8.93 10.13 22.03
N GLU A 269 -8.88 10.45 23.34
CA GLU A 269 -7.87 9.88 24.24
C GLU A 269 -7.96 8.35 24.35
N GLN A 270 -9.18 7.80 24.39
CA GLN A 270 -9.39 6.36 24.42
C GLN A 270 -8.86 5.69 23.14
N GLU A 271 -9.08 6.31 21.99
CA GLU A 271 -8.57 5.79 20.71
C GLU A 271 -7.03 5.87 20.65
N ILE A 272 -6.42 6.96 21.12
CA ILE A 272 -4.96 7.08 21.23
C ILE A 272 -4.40 5.99 22.15
N LYS A 273 -5.01 5.79 23.32
CA LYS A 273 -4.62 4.73 24.26
C LYS A 273 -4.74 3.34 23.64
N ARG A 274 -5.81 3.08 22.89
CA ARG A 274 -6.04 1.82 22.17
C ARG A 274 -4.93 1.56 21.16
N LEU A 275 -4.56 2.55 20.35
CA LEU A 275 -3.48 2.43 19.37
C LEU A 275 -2.12 2.19 20.01
N TYR A 276 -1.80 2.88 21.11
CA TYR A 276 -0.57 2.62 21.88
C TYR A 276 -0.54 1.19 22.43
N GLN A 277 -1.67 0.70 22.95
CA GLN A 277 -1.77 -0.66 23.45
C GLN A 277 -1.64 -1.70 22.32
N ALA A 278 -2.19 -1.41 21.14
CA ALA A 278 -2.14 -2.30 19.98
C ALA A 278 -0.76 -2.34 19.29
N ILE A 279 -0.05 -1.21 19.24
CA ILE A 279 1.21 -1.07 18.49
C ILE A 279 2.43 -1.21 19.40
N LEU A 280 2.39 -0.55 20.57
CA LEU A 280 3.52 -0.45 21.49
C LEU A 280 3.35 -1.32 22.74
N PHE A 281 2.22 -2.05 22.87
CA PHE A 281 1.92 -2.95 23.97
C PHE A 281 2.00 -2.29 25.36
N ARG A 282 1.74 -0.98 25.42
CA ARG A 282 1.73 -0.19 26.66
C ARG A 282 0.73 0.95 26.59
N SER A 283 0.42 1.52 27.76
CA SER A 283 -0.33 2.77 27.83
C SER A 283 0.55 3.99 27.52
N PRO A 284 0.00 5.03 26.87
CA PRO A 284 0.70 6.29 26.65
C PRO A 284 0.78 7.11 27.95
N THR A 285 1.84 7.90 28.08
CA THR A 285 1.95 8.96 29.09
C THR A 285 1.05 10.15 28.74
N PRO A 286 0.73 11.06 29.69
CA PRO A 286 -0.05 12.26 29.40
C PRO A 286 0.56 13.13 28.30
N LYS A 287 1.90 13.24 28.27
CA LYS A 287 2.61 13.99 27.22
C LYS A 287 2.45 13.33 25.85
N GLU A 288 2.56 12.01 25.78
CA GLU A 288 2.38 11.25 24.53
C GLU A 288 0.96 11.36 23.98
N ILE A 289 -0.06 11.46 24.85
CA ILE A 289 -1.44 11.73 24.42
C ILE A 289 -1.53 13.11 23.76
N GLN A 290 -0.94 14.14 24.38
CA GLN A 290 -0.92 15.49 23.84
C GLN A 290 -0.18 15.56 22.49
N ASP A 291 1.00 14.96 22.42
CA ASP A 291 1.83 14.93 21.20
C ASP A 291 1.12 14.17 20.06
N SER A 292 0.45 13.04 20.39
CA SER A 292 -0.32 12.26 19.41
C SER A 292 -1.54 13.01 18.89
N PHE A 293 -2.22 13.78 19.76
CA PHE A 293 -3.34 14.63 19.36
C PHE A 293 -2.88 15.76 18.43
N ALA A 294 -1.77 16.43 18.76
CA ALA A 294 -1.20 17.46 17.90
C ALA A 294 -0.76 16.90 16.54
N PHE A 295 -0.16 15.70 16.53
CA PHE A 295 0.15 14.98 15.30
C PHE A 295 -1.10 14.71 14.46
N LEU A 296 -2.18 14.22 15.08
CA LEU A 296 -3.45 13.97 14.39
C LEU A 296 -4.02 15.25 13.76
N GLN A 297 -3.96 16.38 14.46
CA GLN A 297 -4.36 17.68 13.89
C GLN A 297 -3.55 18.03 12.64
N ASN A 298 -2.24 17.80 12.65
CA ASN A 298 -1.38 18.07 11.49
C ASN A 298 -1.73 17.15 10.31
N VAL A 299 -2.03 15.87 10.57
CA VAL A 299 -2.50 14.94 9.53
C VAL A 299 -3.80 15.43 8.89
N TYR A 300 -4.78 15.86 9.69
CA TYR A 300 -6.06 16.37 9.15
C TYR A 300 -5.89 17.69 8.37
N ARG A 301 -4.96 18.56 8.77
CA ARG A 301 -4.64 19.77 7.98
C ARG A 301 -4.03 19.39 6.63
N ALA A 302 -3.06 18.48 6.64
CA ALA A 302 -2.42 17.99 5.42
C ALA A 302 -3.42 17.28 4.50
N GLU A 303 -4.38 16.53 5.04
CA GLU A 303 -5.45 15.90 4.25
C GLU A 303 -6.27 16.94 3.48
N THR A 304 -6.72 18.03 4.13
CA THR A 304 -7.43 19.12 3.46
C THR A 304 -6.59 19.77 2.36
N GLU A 305 -5.29 19.95 2.59
CA GLU A 305 -4.36 20.49 1.59
C GLU A 305 -4.13 19.53 0.41
N ILE A 306 -4.23 18.22 0.62
CA ILE A 306 -4.08 17.20 -0.42
C ILE A 306 -5.37 17.04 -1.22
N GLN A 307 -6.53 17.03 -0.55
CA GLN A 307 -7.83 16.89 -1.22
C GLN A 307 -8.09 18.02 -2.22
N GLY A 308 -7.62 19.24 -1.95
CA GLY A 308 -7.76 20.37 -2.86
C GLY A 308 -6.71 20.44 -3.99
N ARG A 309 -5.79 19.48 -4.11
CA ARG A 309 -4.77 19.48 -5.16
C ARG A 309 -5.22 18.63 -6.34
N ASP A 310 -4.97 19.14 -7.53
CA ASP A 310 -4.99 18.32 -8.73
C ASP A 310 -3.85 17.30 -8.67
N LEU A 311 -4.16 16.05 -9.00
CA LEU A 311 -3.24 14.92 -8.97
C LEU A 311 -3.26 14.24 -10.34
N GLU A 312 -2.12 13.72 -10.77
CA GLU A 312 -2.02 12.92 -11.99
C GLU A 312 -1.85 11.45 -11.60
N LEU A 313 -2.84 10.61 -11.90
CA LEU A 313 -2.75 9.17 -11.71
C LEU A 313 -2.07 8.54 -12.92
N ALA A 314 -0.84 8.05 -12.75
CA ALA A 314 -0.10 7.35 -13.80
C ALA A 314 -0.24 5.82 -13.66
N PHE A 315 -0.80 5.18 -14.69
CA PHE A 315 -0.96 3.73 -14.79
C PHE A 315 -0.04 3.19 -15.88
N LYS A 316 0.60 2.03 -15.63
CA LYS A 316 1.29 1.30 -16.70
C LYS A 316 0.34 0.24 -17.26
N LEU A 317 -0.27 0.52 -18.40
CA LEU A 317 -1.03 -0.48 -19.15
C LEU A 317 -0.05 -1.36 -19.92
N THR A 318 -0.13 -2.66 -19.67
CA THR A 318 0.66 -3.65 -20.40
C THR A 318 -0.30 -4.57 -21.13
N VAL A 319 -0.23 -4.57 -22.46
CA VAL A 319 -0.97 -5.49 -23.32
C VAL A 319 0.01 -6.57 -23.76
N GLU A 320 -0.37 -7.81 -23.56
CA GLU A 320 0.41 -8.99 -23.94
C GLU A 320 -0.46 -9.88 -24.81
N ASP A 321 0.04 -10.18 -26.01
CA ASP A 321 -0.51 -11.22 -26.85
C ASP A 321 0.14 -12.55 -26.46
N ARG A 322 -0.66 -13.44 -25.88
CA ARG A 322 -0.18 -14.73 -25.39
C ARG A 322 0.21 -15.71 -26.50
N GLU A 323 -0.30 -15.52 -27.72
CA GLU A 323 -0.01 -16.43 -28.84
C GLU A 323 1.33 -16.08 -29.50
N THR A 324 1.61 -14.78 -29.65
CA THR A 324 2.85 -14.31 -30.29
C THR A 324 3.95 -13.96 -29.29
N GLY A 325 3.62 -13.84 -28.00
CA GLY A 325 4.54 -13.38 -26.94
C GLY A 325 4.87 -11.89 -27.04
N LEU A 326 4.21 -11.14 -27.92
CA LEU A 326 4.42 -9.71 -28.08
C LEU A 326 3.83 -8.95 -26.89
N LYS A 327 4.61 -8.01 -26.37
CA LYS A 327 4.24 -7.20 -25.21
C LYS A 327 4.44 -5.73 -25.50
N ALA A 328 3.40 -4.94 -25.25
CA ALA A 328 3.45 -3.48 -25.34
C ALA A 328 3.06 -2.88 -23.99
N THR A 329 3.91 -2.02 -23.45
CA THR A 329 3.60 -1.26 -22.23
C THR A 329 3.50 0.22 -22.57
N ARG A 330 2.41 0.85 -22.14
CA ARG A 330 2.21 2.30 -22.20
C ARG A 330 1.88 2.86 -20.83
N THR A 331 2.39 4.04 -20.54
CA THR A 331 1.95 4.81 -19.38
C THR A 331 0.72 5.62 -19.78
N ILE A 332 -0.36 5.48 -19.04
CA ILE A 332 -1.60 6.26 -19.17
C ILE A 332 -1.65 7.17 -17.97
N ASN A 333 -1.75 8.47 -18.22
CA ASN A 333 -1.93 9.46 -17.17
C ASN A 333 -3.39 9.91 -17.15
N ILE A 334 -3.98 9.92 -15.96
CA ILE A 334 -5.34 10.37 -15.72
C ILE A 334 -5.26 11.57 -14.77
N PRO A 335 -5.48 12.80 -15.24
CA PRO A 335 -5.59 13.95 -14.35
C PRO A 335 -6.87 13.81 -13.52
N VAL A 336 -6.73 13.97 -12.21
CA VAL A 336 -7.80 13.96 -11.21
C VAL A 336 -7.79 15.33 -10.57
N SER A 337 -8.86 16.10 -10.74
CA SER A 337 -8.97 17.37 -10.05
C SER A 337 -9.28 17.17 -8.57
N GLY A 338 -8.71 18.03 -7.72
CA GLY A 338 -9.04 18.08 -6.29
C GLY A 338 -10.44 18.63 -6.01
N GLU A 339 -11.09 19.25 -7.01
CA GLU A 339 -12.45 19.74 -6.87
C GLU A 339 -13.47 18.61 -7.08
N THR A 340 -14.40 18.45 -6.13
CA THR A 340 -15.54 17.53 -6.26
C THR A 340 -16.53 18.06 -7.30
N ARG A 341 -16.33 17.67 -8.56
CA ARG A 341 -17.18 18.04 -9.70
C ARG A 341 -17.75 16.80 -10.37
N GLY A 342 -18.90 16.95 -11.01
CA GLY A 342 -19.44 15.91 -11.87
C GLY A 342 -18.72 15.91 -13.22
N LEU A 343 -18.00 14.83 -13.55
CA LEU A 343 -17.39 14.62 -14.85
C LEU A 343 -18.27 13.69 -15.69
N TYR A 344 -18.68 14.17 -16.86
CA TYR A 344 -19.30 13.37 -17.91
C TYR A 344 -18.38 13.31 -19.12
N GLN A 345 -18.28 12.13 -19.76
CA GLN A 345 -17.48 11.93 -20.96
C GLN A 345 -18.34 11.24 -22.02
N GLU A 346 -18.27 11.71 -23.27
CA GLU A 346 -18.97 11.11 -24.42
C GLU A 346 -18.04 11.12 -25.63
N LEU A 347 -18.18 10.11 -26.50
CA LEU A 347 -17.50 10.07 -27.79
C LEU A 347 -18.47 10.53 -28.88
N VAL A 348 -18.19 11.66 -29.50
CA VAL A 348 -18.99 12.27 -30.57
C VAL A 348 -18.49 11.76 -31.93
N ASP A 349 -19.41 11.33 -32.79
CA ASP A 349 -19.08 10.96 -34.17
C ASP A 349 -19.29 12.15 -35.11
N GLU A 350 -18.22 12.93 -35.33
CA GLU A 350 -18.29 14.11 -36.21
C GLU A 350 -18.40 13.76 -37.70
N SER A 351 -18.31 12.47 -38.06
CA SER A 351 -18.50 11.98 -39.43
C SER A 351 -19.98 11.79 -39.81
N GLN A 352 -20.88 11.69 -38.83
CA GLN A 352 -22.32 11.58 -39.08
C GLN A 352 -22.89 12.96 -39.46
N GLY A 353 -23.49 13.06 -40.65
CA GLY A 353 -23.93 14.34 -41.21
C GLY A 353 -25.45 14.52 -41.26
N GLY A 354 -25.91 15.72 -40.90
CA GLY A 354 -27.23 16.27 -41.27
C GLY A 354 -27.20 17.08 -42.59
N THR A 355 -28.33 17.71 -42.94
CA THR A 355 -28.52 18.49 -44.19
C THR A 355 -28.02 19.95 -44.12
N ASN A 356 -27.59 20.44 -42.96
CA ASN A 356 -27.17 21.83 -42.73
C ASN A 356 -25.64 22.03 -42.86
N ARG A 357 -25.19 23.31 -42.89
CA ARG A 357 -23.77 23.71 -42.98
C ARG A 357 -22.90 23.27 -41.78
N PHE A 358 -23.54 23.02 -40.64
CA PHE A 358 -22.94 22.45 -39.45
C PHE A 358 -23.73 21.20 -39.08
N ALA A 359 -23.04 20.26 -38.45
CA ALA A 359 -23.68 19.15 -37.77
C ALA A 359 -23.77 19.46 -36.27
N LEU A 360 -24.70 18.80 -35.60
CA LEU A 360 -24.95 18.97 -34.19
C LEU A 360 -25.28 17.62 -33.55
N GLN A 361 -24.86 17.44 -32.32
CA GLN A 361 -25.23 16.29 -31.49
C GLN A 361 -25.56 16.79 -30.09
N GLN A 362 -26.78 16.47 -29.64
CA GLN A 362 -27.16 16.62 -28.24
C GLN A 362 -26.50 15.50 -27.45
N LEU A 363 -25.83 15.85 -26.36
CA LEU A 363 -25.22 14.87 -25.46
C LEU A 363 -26.29 14.04 -24.76
N ALA A 364 -25.96 12.79 -24.40
CA ALA A 364 -26.96 11.83 -23.91
C ALA A 364 -27.51 12.14 -22.50
N LYS A 365 -26.92 13.10 -21.78
CA LYS A 365 -27.26 13.45 -20.39
C LYS A 365 -27.66 14.91 -20.26
N THR A 366 -28.36 15.20 -19.17
CA THR A 366 -28.60 16.57 -18.70
C THR A 366 -27.59 16.92 -17.60
N PHE A 367 -27.27 18.20 -17.49
CA PHE A 367 -26.21 18.69 -16.60
C PHE A 367 -26.73 19.75 -15.67
N THR A 368 -26.37 19.65 -14.39
CA THR A 368 -26.73 20.69 -13.40
C THR A 368 -25.66 21.77 -13.42
N PHE A 369 -26.05 22.99 -13.75
CA PHE A 369 -25.18 24.16 -13.69
C PHE A 369 -25.70 25.20 -12.71
N LYS A 370 -24.79 25.96 -12.10
CA LYS A 370 -25.04 27.10 -11.22
C LYS A 370 -24.36 28.37 -11.74
N PRO A 371 -24.95 29.56 -11.54
CA PRO A 371 -24.29 30.83 -11.82
C PRO A 371 -23.03 31.00 -10.95
N ALA A 372 -22.00 31.65 -11.51
CA ALA A 372 -20.75 31.97 -10.84
C ALA A 372 -20.03 30.76 -10.20
N ASP A 373 -20.09 29.61 -10.88
CA ASP A 373 -19.34 28.42 -10.50
C ASP A 373 -18.19 28.19 -11.49
N ASP A 374 -16.99 28.58 -11.06
CA ASP A 374 -15.78 28.65 -11.89
C ASP A 374 -15.24 27.26 -12.29
N GLY A 375 -15.70 26.18 -11.66
CA GLY A 375 -15.30 24.81 -11.99
C GLY A 375 -16.14 24.14 -13.08
N GLN A 376 -17.14 24.84 -13.64
CA GLN A 376 -17.97 24.30 -14.71
C GLN A 376 -17.37 24.61 -16.07
N LEU A 377 -17.15 23.58 -16.89
CA LEU A 377 -16.59 23.77 -18.22
C LEU A 377 -16.98 22.65 -19.18
N PHE A 378 -16.88 22.95 -20.46
CA PHE A 378 -16.90 21.98 -21.54
C PHE A 378 -15.47 21.85 -22.09
N ARG A 379 -15.02 20.62 -22.34
CA ARG A 379 -13.75 20.32 -23.00
C ARG A 379 -13.98 19.41 -24.19
N ILE A 380 -13.30 19.68 -25.29
CA ILE A 380 -13.20 18.80 -26.45
C ILE A 380 -11.73 18.55 -26.74
N ALA A 381 -11.36 17.29 -26.99
CA ALA A 381 -9.96 16.91 -27.18
C ALA A 381 -9.81 15.99 -28.39
N ASN A 382 -8.68 16.10 -29.10
CA ASN A 382 -8.38 15.27 -30.26
C ASN A 382 -7.69 13.94 -29.92
N VAL A 383 -7.78 13.51 -28.65
CA VAL A 383 -7.09 12.32 -28.13
C VAL A 383 -7.62 11.05 -28.78
N ASN A 384 -6.70 10.24 -29.32
CA ASN A 384 -7.00 8.97 -30.01
C ASN A 384 -7.98 9.10 -31.20
N THR A 385 -8.10 10.28 -31.80
CA THR A 385 -8.97 10.50 -32.97
C THR A 385 -8.26 10.16 -34.28
N ILE A 386 -9.03 9.67 -35.25
CA ILE A 386 -8.59 9.48 -36.65
C ILE A 386 -9.50 10.35 -37.53
N GLY A 387 -8.93 11.36 -38.20
CA GLY A 387 -9.66 12.37 -38.98
C GLY A 387 -9.56 13.77 -38.38
N ASN A 388 -10.05 14.80 -39.05
CA ASN A 388 -10.06 16.19 -38.58
C ASN A 388 -11.07 16.37 -37.42
N VAL A 389 -10.67 17.00 -36.32
CA VAL A 389 -11.63 17.40 -35.27
C VAL A 389 -12.05 18.83 -35.53
N SER A 390 -13.35 19.09 -35.54
CA SER A 390 -13.91 20.42 -35.77
C SER A 390 -14.79 20.87 -34.61
N PHE A 391 -14.63 22.13 -34.20
CA PHE A 391 -15.46 22.74 -33.18
C PHE A 391 -16.03 24.08 -33.66
N HIS A 392 -17.35 24.18 -33.74
CA HIS A 392 -18.06 25.42 -34.08
C HIS A 392 -18.65 26.11 -32.84
N GLY A 393 -19.13 25.35 -31.86
CA GLY A 393 -19.72 25.92 -30.66
C GLY A 393 -20.47 24.88 -29.81
N ILE A 394 -21.03 25.36 -28.70
CA ILE A 394 -21.98 24.62 -27.88
C ILE A 394 -23.28 25.42 -27.69
N LEU A 395 -24.38 24.70 -27.53
CA LEU A 395 -25.68 25.24 -27.14
C LEU A 395 -26.05 24.68 -25.77
N LEU A 396 -26.39 25.56 -24.84
CA LEU A 396 -26.93 25.23 -23.53
C LEU A 396 -28.41 25.61 -23.51
N LYS A 397 -29.27 24.61 -23.27
CA LYS A 397 -30.72 24.80 -23.22
C LYS A 397 -31.26 24.34 -21.86
N PRO A 398 -31.85 25.23 -21.04
CA PRO A 398 -32.41 24.82 -19.75
C PRO A 398 -33.64 23.92 -19.95
N LEU A 399 -33.76 22.84 -19.18
CA LEU A 399 -34.91 21.92 -19.27
C LEU A 399 -36.21 22.52 -18.74
N ASN A 400 -36.12 23.27 -17.63
CA ASN A 400 -37.28 23.87 -16.94
C ASN A 400 -37.28 25.40 -17.01
N GLY A 401 -36.52 25.98 -17.95
CA GLY A 401 -36.35 27.43 -18.08
C GLY A 401 -37.07 28.00 -19.31
N ASP A 402 -37.19 29.32 -19.36
CA ASP A 402 -37.64 30.03 -20.56
C ASP A 402 -36.69 29.69 -21.73
N SER A 403 -37.23 29.29 -22.88
CA SER A 403 -36.46 29.07 -24.12
C SER A 403 -35.61 30.27 -24.52
N ASN A 404 -35.97 31.49 -24.07
CA ASN A 404 -35.17 32.70 -24.25
C ASN A 404 -33.85 32.71 -23.45
N LEU A 405 -33.65 31.75 -22.54
CA LEU A 405 -32.41 31.56 -21.78
C LEU A 405 -31.44 30.58 -22.47
N MET A 406 -31.74 30.14 -23.69
CA MET A 406 -30.78 29.38 -24.50
C MET A 406 -29.50 30.21 -24.70
N GLN A 407 -28.36 29.63 -24.34
CA GLN A 407 -27.06 30.24 -24.49
C GLN A 407 -26.26 29.51 -25.56
N ARG A 408 -25.69 30.29 -26.48
CA ARG A 408 -24.79 29.78 -27.52
C ARG A 408 -23.40 30.33 -27.26
N ILE A 409 -22.42 29.44 -27.17
CA ILE A 409 -21.00 29.81 -27.06
C ILE A 409 -20.33 29.32 -28.33
N LEU A 410 -19.85 30.26 -29.15
CA LEU A 410 -19.26 29.98 -30.46
C LEU A 410 -17.75 29.85 -30.37
N ALA A 411 -17.12 29.24 -31.37
CA ALA A 411 -15.66 29.09 -31.44
C ALA A 411 -14.89 30.42 -31.38
N ASN A 412 -15.50 31.53 -31.78
CA ASN A 412 -14.90 32.87 -31.70
C ASN A 412 -15.27 33.64 -30.42
N ASP A 413 -15.97 33.01 -29.48
CA ASP A 413 -16.26 33.61 -28.18
C ASP A 413 -14.94 33.78 -27.38
N PRO A 414 -14.71 34.94 -26.73
CA PRO A 414 -13.47 35.20 -25.99
C PRO A 414 -13.22 34.23 -24.82
N LEU A 415 -14.24 33.49 -24.37
CA LEU A 415 -14.10 32.47 -23.33
C LEU A 415 -13.53 31.14 -23.86
N VAL A 416 -13.56 30.91 -25.17
CA VAL A 416 -13.08 29.66 -25.78
C VAL A 416 -11.57 29.68 -25.87
N GLN A 417 -10.93 28.79 -25.13
CA GLN A 417 -9.48 28.64 -25.08
C GLN A 417 -9.06 27.39 -25.84
N ALA A 418 -8.35 27.56 -26.94
CA ALA A 418 -7.80 26.46 -27.72
C ALA A 418 -6.31 26.30 -27.41
N ASP A 419 -5.88 25.08 -27.08
CA ASP A 419 -4.49 24.71 -26.83
C ASP A 419 -4.04 23.60 -27.78
N GLY A 420 -2.80 23.70 -28.25
CA GLY A 420 -2.23 22.83 -29.30
C GLY A 420 -2.46 23.35 -30.73
N ALA A 421 -2.65 22.44 -31.69
CA ALA A 421 -2.59 22.73 -33.12
C ALA A 421 -3.90 23.27 -33.75
N TRP A 422 -4.82 23.81 -32.95
CA TRP A 422 -6.11 24.32 -33.45
C TRP A 422 -5.94 25.56 -34.34
N LYS A 423 -6.60 25.56 -35.48
CA LYS A 423 -6.67 26.71 -36.39
C LYS A 423 -8.10 27.17 -36.56
N ILE A 424 -8.27 28.48 -36.46
CA ILE A 424 -9.56 29.11 -36.72
C ILE A 424 -9.79 29.16 -38.25
N ARG A 425 -10.95 28.68 -38.68
CA ARG A 425 -11.40 28.71 -40.06
C ARG A 425 -12.63 29.58 -40.16
N THR A 426 -12.60 30.53 -41.09
CA THR A 426 -13.77 31.34 -41.45
C THR A 426 -14.20 31.03 -42.89
N GLY A 427 -15.50 31.15 -43.19
CA GLY A 427 -16.05 30.97 -44.54
C GLY A 427 -17.05 29.82 -44.70
N ASP A 428 -17.67 29.76 -45.87
CA ASP A 428 -18.92 29.05 -46.22
C ASP A 428 -18.76 27.58 -46.65
N GLY A 429 -17.62 26.95 -46.37
CA GLY A 429 -17.50 25.49 -46.33
C GLY A 429 -17.39 24.77 -47.68
N GLU A 430 -17.20 25.46 -48.81
CA GLU A 430 -16.79 24.81 -50.07
C GLU A 430 -15.26 24.68 -50.15
N GLY A 431 -14.72 23.74 -49.38
CA GLY A 431 -13.35 23.26 -49.54
C GLY A 431 -13.27 22.09 -50.53
N ASP A 432 -13.64 22.29 -51.81
CA ASP A 432 -13.18 21.37 -52.86
C ASP A 432 -11.69 21.66 -53.11
N GLY A 433 -10.85 20.64 -52.91
CA GLY A 433 -9.40 20.67 -53.07
C GLY A 433 -8.91 20.88 -54.50
N ARG A 434 -9.49 21.81 -55.27
CA ARG A 434 -8.99 22.18 -56.60
C ARG A 434 -8.11 23.42 -56.54
N ARG A 435 -6.81 23.17 -56.34
CA ARG A 435 -5.75 24.11 -56.75
C ARG A 435 -5.93 24.48 -58.22
N GLY A 436 -6.07 25.78 -58.50
CA GLY A 436 -5.61 26.39 -59.75
C GLY A 436 -6.67 26.71 -60.80
N ARG A 437 -7.21 27.93 -60.76
CA ARG A 437 -7.15 28.88 -61.89
C ARG A 437 -7.62 30.26 -61.41
N ARG A 438 -6.67 31.19 -61.26
CA ARG A 438 -6.96 32.62 -61.27
C ARG A 438 -7.71 32.92 -62.56
N ARG A 439 -8.97 33.30 -62.45
CA ARG A 439 -9.72 33.91 -63.54
C ARG A 439 -9.83 35.38 -63.20
N ASP A 440 -9.06 36.20 -63.89
CA ASP A 440 -9.16 37.65 -63.81
C ASP A 440 -10.61 38.06 -64.10
N LYS A 441 -11.23 38.78 -63.17
CA LYS A 441 -12.52 39.44 -63.39
C LYS A 441 -12.37 40.93 -63.13
N ASN A 442 -12.81 41.69 -64.14
CA ASN A 442 -12.77 43.14 -64.27
C ASN A 442 -13.41 43.90 -63.10
N PRO A 443 -12.98 45.15 -62.83
CA PRO A 443 -13.44 45.96 -61.73
C PRO A 443 -14.63 46.84 -62.16
N THR A 444 -15.85 46.31 -62.05
CA THR A 444 -17.05 47.17 -62.07
C THR A 444 -18.19 46.43 -61.39
N GLU A 445 -18.29 46.57 -60.07
CA GLU A 445 -19.57 46.46 -59.35
C GLU A 445 -19.42 47.15 -58.00
N THR A 446 -20.30 48.14 -57.80
CA THR A 446 -20.40 49.02 -56.63
C THR A 446 -20.74 48.26 -55.33
N PRO A 447 -20.28 48.75 -54.16
CA PRO A 447 -20.43 48.07 -52.88
C PRO A 447 -21.84 48.27 -52.32
N ASN A 448 -22.74 47.32 -52.57
CA ASN A 448 -24.04 47.28 -51.91
C ASN A 448 -24.05 46.22 -50.78
N THR A 449 -24.19 46.73 -49.56
CA THR A 449 -24.83 46.11 -48.39
C THR A 449 -24.39 44.68 -48.05
N ARG A 450 -23.25 44.55 -47.35
CA ARG A 450 -23.00 43.41 -46.45
C ARG A 450 -24.10 43.38 -45.39
N ARG A 451 -25.13 42.55 -45.60
CA ARG A 451 -25.90 41.98 -44.50
C ARG A 451 -24.90 41.27 -43.58
N SER A 452 -24.91 41.63 -42.31
CA SER A 452 -24.27 40.92 -41.20
C SER A 452 -24.85 39.50 -41.10
N GLY A 453 -24.48 38.62 -42.04
CA GLY A 453 -24.64 37.18 -41.89
C GLY A 453 -23.44 36.69 -41.11
N ASP A 454 -23.69 36.10 -39.94
CA ASP A 454 -22.68 35.45 -39.09
C ASP A 454 -21.62 34.75 -39.95
N GLU A 455 -20.41 35.28 -39.94
CA GLU A 455 -19.26 34.62 -40.55
C GLU A 455 -19.11 33.27 -39.84
N PHE A 456 -19.20 32.18 -40.60
CA PHE A 456 -19.15 30.85 -40.01
C PHE A 456 -17.72 30.56 -39.54
N VAL A 457 -17.52 30.51 -38.22
CA VAL A 457 -16.20 30.30 -37.60
C VAL A 457 -16.13 28.96 -36.89
N SER A 458 -15.08 28.19 -37.12
CA SER A 458 -14.80 26.94 -36.40
C SER A 458 -13.32 26.77 -36.11
N TYR A 459 -12.97 26.12 -35.02
CA TYR A 459 -11.65 25.54 -34.83
C TYR A 459 -11.56 24.20 -35.54
N GLU A 460 -10.41 23.93 -36.15
CA GLU A 460 -10.06 22.66 -36.75
C GLU A 460 -8.63 22.30 -36.39
N ASP A 461 -8.37 21.05 -36.02
CA ASP A 461 -7.00 20.61 -35.72
C ASP A 461 -6.20 20.23 -36.98
N GLU A 462 -6.85 20.22 -38.14
CA GLU A 462 -6.29 19.84 -39.44
C GLU A 462 -5.61 18.47 -39.42
N ASN A 463 -6.12 17.57 -38.57
CA ASN A 463 -5.55 16.24 -38.33
C ASN A 463 -4.08 16.28 -37.82
N ASN A 464 -3.65 17.39 -37.20
CA ASN A 464 -2.33 17.54 -36.60
C ASN A 464 -2.37 17.35 -35.08
N ASP A 465 -1.21 17.09 -34.48
CA ASP A 465 -1.00 17.05 -33.02
C ASP A 465 -2.04 16.22 -32.23
N LYS A 466 -2.37 15.05 -32.78
CA LYS A 466 -3.31 14.09 -32.18
C LYS A 466 -2.83 13.64 -30.81
N GLY A 467 -3.70 13.77 -29.81
CA GLY A 467 -3.37 13.37 -28.44
C GLY A 467 -2.98 14.52 -27.53
N ASN A 468 -2.65 15.70 -28.06
CA ASN A 468 -2.13 16.80 -27.26
C ASN A 468 -2.91 18.11 -27.41
N SER A 469 -3.94 18.17 -28.29
CA SER A 469 -4.71 19.40 -28.50
C SER A 469 -6.09 19.32 -27.83
N SER A 470 -6.50 20.42 -27.19
CA SER A 470 -7.82 20.54 -26.56
C SER A 470 -8.41 21.94 -26.67
N ILE A 471 -9.73 22.05 -26.61
CA ILE A 471 -10.44 23.32 -26.45
C ILE A 471 -11.20 23.25 -25.14
N VAL A 472 -11.06 24.28 -24.31
CA VAL A 472 -11.70 24.45 -23.01
C VAL A 472 -12.60 25.66 -23.04
N ILE A 473 -13.81 25.50 -22.51
CA ILE A 473 -14.87 26.51 -22.51
C ILE A 473 -15.47 26.60 -21.11
N PRO A 474 -15.17 27.65 -20.34
CA PRO A 474 -15.85 27.91 -19.07
C PRO A 474 -17.37 28.07 -19.29
N ILE A 475 -18.18 27.36 -18.51
CA ILE A 475 -19.64 27.43 -18.58
C ILE A 475 -20.15 28.32 -17.46
N SER A 476 -20.63 29.51 -17.84
CA SER A 476 -21.37 30.40 -16.95
C SER A 476 -22.82 30.50 -17.39
N VAL A 477 -23.75 30.07 -16.53
CA VAL A 477 -25.19 30.11 -16.76
C VAL A 477 -25.86 31.24 -15.97
N LYS A 478 -26.92 31.83 -16.53
CA LYS A 478 -27.68 32.91 -15.87
C LYS A 478 -28.54 32.43 -14.71
N GLN A 479 -28.97 31.17 -14.73
CA GLN A 479 -29.86 30.58 -13.75
C GLN A 479 -29.37 29.19 -13.36
N ALA A 480 -29.48 28.85 -12.07
CA ALA A 480 -29.20 27.49 -11.61
C ALA A 480 -30.28 26.52 -12.10
N GLY A 481 -29.88 25.35 -12.60
CA GLY A 481 -30.83 24.35 -13.08
C GLY A 481 -30.19 23.23 -13.90
N GLN A 482 -31.03 22.38 -14.47
CA GLN A 482 -30.61 21.35 -15.42
C GLN A 482 -30.64 21.88 -16.85
N TYR A 483 -29.61 21.52 -17.62
CA TYR A 483 -29.40 21.94 -19.00
C TYR A 483 -29.16 20.74 -19.90
N GLU A 484 -29.70 20.79 -21.11
CA GLU A 484 -29.27 20.00 -22.25
C GLU A 484 -28.09 20.70 -22.92
N LEU A 485 -27.06 19.94 -23.28
CA LEU A 485 -25.90 20.47 -24.00
C LEU A 485 -25.81 19.83 -25.38
N THR A 486 -25.64 20.68 -26.40
CA THR A 486 -25.49 20.25 -27.79
C THR A 486 -24.19 20.80 -28.34
N VAL A 487 -23.36 19.93 -28.91
CA VAL A 487 -22.09 20.28 -29.55
C VAL A 487 -22.32 20.51 -31.05
N LEU A 488 -21.64 21.48 -31.62
CA LEU A 488 -21.73 21.88 -33.02
C LEU A 488 -20.36 21.86 -33.67
N TRP A 489 -20.27 21.38 -34.90
CA TRP A 489 -19.02 21.32 -35.67
C TRP A 489 -19.20 21.64 -37.15
N ARG A 490 -18.11 22.03 -37.82
CA ARG A 490 -18.10 22.18 -39.28
C ARG A 490 -18.13 20.79 -39.91
N LYS A 491 -18.96 20.62 -40.93
CA LYS A 491 -18.98 19.39 -41.73
C LYS A 491 -17.75 19.34 -42.63
N ASN A 492 -16.97 18.28 -42.53
CA ASN A 492 -15.92 17.95 -43.49
C ASN A 492 -15.92 16.44 -43.79
N THR A 493 -15.47 16.06 -44.98
CA THR A 493 -15.43 14.64 -45.42
C THR A 493 -14.41 13.81 -44.65
N ASP A 494 -13.44 14.47 -44.02
CA ASP A 494 -12.37 13.86 -43.23
C ASP A 494 -12.59 14.00 -41.72
N ASN A 495 -13.79 14.41 -41.27
CA ASN A 495 -14.09 14.56 -39.85
C ASN A 495 -13.87 13.27 -39.05
N ALA A 496 -13.38 13.43 -37.82
CA ALA A 496 -13.04 12.34 -36.93
C ALA A 496 -14.28 11.60 -36.41
N ARG A 497 -14.08 10.31 -36.12
CA ARG A 497 -15.01 9.51 -35.34
C ARG A 497 -14.49 9.39 -33.91
N GLY A 498 -15.41 9.39 -32.94
CA GLY A 498 -15.07 9.16 -31.55
C GLY A 498 -14.27 10.31 -30.93
N VAL A 499 -14.67 11.55 -31.22
CA VAL A 499 -14.10 12.75 -30.61
C VAL A 499 -14.51 12.82 -29.15
N LEU A 500 -13.54 12.89 -28.24
CA LEU A 500 -13.81 12.95 -26.81
C LEU A 500 -14.32 14.35 -26.42
N VAL A 501 -15.51 14.39 -25.86
CA VAL A 501 -16.07 15.58 -25.21
C VAL A 501 -16.30 15.30 -23.73
N GLU A 502 -16.09 16.32 -22.92
CA GLU A 502 -16.15 16.23 -21.47
C GLU A 502 -16.90 17.43 -20.91
N VAL A 503 -17.79 17.17 -19.95
CA VAL A 503 -18.58 18.19 -19.27
C VAL A 503 -18.31 18.11 -17.78
N PHE A 504 -17.83 19.21 -17.22
CA PHE A 504 -17.63 19.42 -15.80
C PHE A 504 -18.81 20.23 -15.30
N SER A 505 -19.65 19.62 -14.46
CA SER A 505 -20.90 20.21 -13.96
C SER A 505 -20.91 20.30 -12.44
N HIS A 506 -21.86 21.06 -11.90
CA HIS A 506 -21.99 21.28 -10.46
C HIS A 506 -22.35 20.00 -9.67
N ASP A 507 -22.86 18.96 -10.34
CA ASP A 507 -23.31 17.75 -9.67
C ASP A 507 -22.16 16.81 -9.30
N ALA A 508 -21.60 16.98 -8.11
CA ALA A 508 -20.55 16.13 -7.54
C ALA A 508 -21.00 14.68 -7.27
N THR A 509 -22.30 14.39 -7.32
CA THR A 509 -22.85 13.05 -6.99
C THR A 509 -22.99 12.14 -8.20
N ALA A 510 -22.85 12.70 -9.41
CA ALA A 510 -22.92 11.97 -10.66
C ALA A 510 -21.52 11.77 -11.26
N LEU A 511 -20.64 11.05 -10.55
CA LEU A 511 -19.61 10.25 -11.23
C LEU A 511 -20.38 9.28 -12.12
N ALA A 512 -20.52 9.59 -13.40
CA ALA A 512 -21.30 8.81 -14.33
C ALA A 512 -20.61 7.46 -14.62
N LYS A 513 -20.66 6.54 -13.64
CA LYS A 513 -20.98 5.17 -14.01
C LYS A 513 -22.41 5.24 -14.59
N PRO A 514 -22.70 4.60 -15.74
CA PRO A 514 -24.08 4.25 -16.03
C PRO A 514 -24.64 3.59 -14.76
N PRO A 515 -25.89 3.89 -14.34
CA PRO A 515 -26.47 3.22 -13.19
C PRO A 515 -26.22 1.72 -13.39
N LEU A 516 -25.59 1.07 -12.39
CA LEU A 516 -25.47 -0.38 -12.41
C LEU A 516 -26.87 -0.90 -12.71
N PRO A 517 -27.06 -1.76 -13.73
CA PRO A 517 -28.34 -2.40 -13.93
C PRO A 517 -28.77 -2.96 -12.58
N GLU A 518 -30.03 -2.72 -12.18
CA GLU A 518 -30.54 -3.11 -10.88
C GLU A 518 -30.05 -4.52 -10.55
N ILE A 519 -29.40 -4.69 -9.39
CA ILE A 519 -28.96 -6.00 -8.92
C ILE A 519 -30.19 -6.90 -8.98
N PRO A 520 -30.23 -7.89 -9.89
CA PRO A 520 -31.43 -8.67 -10.06
C PRO A 520 -31.73 -9.41 -8.75
N PRO A 521 -33.01 -9.57 -8.37
CA PRO A 521 -33.36 -10.40 -7.23
C PRO A 521 -32.73 -11.79 -7.39
N ARG A 522 -32.29 -12.40 -6.29
CA ARG A 522 -31.69 -13.75 -6.27
C ARG A 522 -32.53 -14.72 -7.12
N GLY A 523 -31.97 -15.20 -8.23
CA GLY A 523 -32.56 -16.26 -9.03
C GLY A 523 -32.33 -16.10 -10.53
N GLU A 524 -32.48 -14.89 -11.08
CA GLU A 524 -32.43 -14.65 -12.54
C GLU A 524 -31.89 -13.24 -12.84
N ALA A 525 -31.08 -13.10 -13.90
CA ALA A 525 -30.54 -11.83 -14.37
C ALA A 525 -30.86 -11.65 -15.86
N HIS A 526 -31.44 -10.51 -16.22
CA HIS A 526 -31.79 -10.21 -17.61
C HIS A 526 -30.89 -9.10 -18.17
N TYR A 527 -30.34 -9.35 -19.35
CA TYR A 527 -29.53 -8.39 -20.10
C TYR A 527 -30.12 -8.16 -21.49
N PHE A 528 -30.12 -6.91 -21.92
CA PHE A 528 -30.39 -6.55 -23.31
C PHE A 528 -29.07 -6.25 -23.99
N ILE A 529 -28.72 -7.07 -24.98
CA ILE A 529 -27.49 -6.93 -25.76
C ILE A 529 -27.87 -6.38 -27.13
N ASP A 530 -27.25 -5.27 -27.52
CA ASP A 530 -27.37 -4.76 -28.88
C ASP A 530 -26.45 -5.56 -29.81
N VAL A 531 -27.02 -6.57 -30.46
CA VAL A 531 -26.30 -7.41 -31.43
C VAL A 531 -26.17 -6.77 -32.81
N SER A 532 -26.62 -5.52 -32.98
CA SER A 532 -26.37 -4.75 -34.21
C SER A 532 -25.03 -4.02 -34.20
N ASP A 533 -24.35 -3.96 -33.05
CA ASP A 533 -22.97 -3.49 -32.94
C ASP A 533 -22.01 -4.59 -33.45
N ASP A 534 -21.51 -4.43 -34.67
CA ASP A 534 -20.54 -5.32 -35.30
C ASP A 534 -19.08 -4.94 -34.99
N THR A 535 -18.87 -3.88 -34.19
CA THR A 535 -17.52 -3.43 -33.80
C THR A 535 -16.94 -4.23 -32.65
N ARG A 536 -17.77 -5.03 -31.96
CA ARG A 536 -17.38 -5.89 -30.85
C ARG A 536 -17.77 -7.33 -31.14
N PRO A 537 -16.82 -8.28 -31.17
CA PRO A 537 -17.13 -9.68 -31.47
C PRO A 537 -17.88 -10.40 -30.34
N TYR A 538 -17.99 -9.78 -29.16
CA TYR A 538 -18.73 -10.33 -28.01
C TYR A 538 -19.25 -9.20 -27.12
N ALA A 539 -20.27 -9.51 -26.31
CA ALA A 539 -20.75 -8.65 -25.26
C ALA A 539 -20.20 -9.13 -23.90
N ASP A 540 -19.46 -8.27 -23.21
CA ASP A 540 -19.05 -8.49 -21.82
C ASP A 540 -20.15 -7.94 -20.89
N LEU A 541 -20.75 -8.82 -20.09
CA LEU A 541 -21.83 -8.45 -19.18
C LEU A 541 -21.33 -7.70 -17.93
N GLN A 542 -20.00 -7.66 -17.71
CA GLN A 542 -19.35 -7.04 -16.54
C GLN A 542 -20.00 -7.41 -15.20
N ALA A 543 -20.49 -8.65 -15.12
CA ALA A 543 -21.18 -9.21 -13.98
C ALA A 543 -20.60 -10.58 -13.63
N SER A 544 -20.53 -10.86 -12.33
CA SER A 544 -20.11 -12.16 -11.81
C SER A 544 -21.31 -12.85 -11.15
N PHE A 545 -21.49 -14.12 -11.44
CA PHE A 545 -22.57 -14.93 -10.89
C PHE A 545 -22.00 -16.19 -10.24
N GLN A 546 -22.68 -16.67 -9.21
CA GLN A 546 -22.42 -17.98 -8.64
C GLN A 546 -23.29 -19.01 -9.38
N PHE A 547 -22.67 -19.94 -10.10
CA PHE A 547 -23.36 -21.02 -10.82
C PHE A 547 -23.39 -22.30 -9.98
N ALA A 548 -24.58 -22.90 -9.84
CA ALA A 548 -24.81 -24.27 -9.41
C ALA A 548 -24.98 -25.20 -10.64
N GLU A 549 -24.98 -26.52 -10.40
CA GLU A 549 -24.91 -27.56 -11.43
C GLU A 549 -26.00 -27.48 -12.52
N ASN A 550 -27.17 -26.89 -12.20
CA ASN A 550 -28.32 -26.78 -13.11
C ASN A 550 -28.62 -25.33 -13.56
N ASN A 551 -27.71 -24.38 -13.35
CA ASN A 551 -27.91 -23.01 -13.83
C ASN A 551 -27.56 -22.90 -15.32
N TYR A 552 -28.27 -22.02 -16.03
CA TYR A 552 -28.15 -21.85 -17.47
C TYR A 552 -28.12 -20.38 -17.87
N VAL A 553 -27.69 -20.11 -19.10
CA VAL A 553 -27.85 -18.82 -19.78
C VAL A 553 -28.85 -19.02 -20.89
N GLU A 554 -29.93 -18.24 -20.88
CA GLU A 554 -30.94 -18.27 -21.93
C GLU A 554 -30.83 -17.02 -22.80
N ILE A 555 -30.76 -17.22 -24.11
CA ILE A 555 -30.91 -16.16 -25.10
C ILE A 555 -32.31 -16.33 -25.69
N ASN A 556 -33.21 -15.40 -25.37
CA ASN A 556 -34.55 -15.38 -25.95
C ASN A 556 -34.70 -14.19 -26.90
N ASN A 557 -35.73 -14.23 -27.75
CA ASN A 557 -36.03 -13.19 -28.72
C ASN A 557 -37.25 -12.33 -28.34
N ARG A 558 -37.73 -12.44 -27.09
CA ARG A 558 -38.96 -11.78 -26.65
C ARG A 558 -38.77 -10.25 -26.66
N GLY A 559 -39.61 -9.54 -27.41
CA GLY A 559 -39.56 -8.07 -27.50
C GLY A 559 -38.49 -7.52 -28.46
N THR A 560 -37.80 -8.37 -29.22
CA THR A 560 -36.81 -7.92 -30.22
C THR A 560 -37.49 -7.48 -31.52
N ARG A 561 -36.92 -6.49 -32.20
CA ARG A 561 -37.49 -5.91 -33.45
C ARG A 561 -36.88 -6.50 -34.73
N LYS A 562 -35.79 -7.27 -34.61
CA LYS A 562 -34.99 -7.81 -35.72
C LYS A 562 -34.49 -9.22 -35.37
N ARG A 563 -33.73 -9.82 -36.29
CA ARG A 563 -33.11 -11.14 -36.11
C ARG A 563 -32.25 -11.16 -34.84
N VAL A 564 -32.45 -12.19 -34.02
CA VAL A 564 -31.59 -12.51 -32.88
C VAL A 564 -30.66 -13.63 -33.31
N THR A 565 -29.36 -13.43 -33.10
CA THR A 565 -28.33 -14.43 -33.39
C THR A 565 -27.75 -14.89 -32.06
N ALA A 566 -27.64 -16.19 -31.87
CA ALA A 566 -26.96 -16.80 -30.74
C ALA A 566 -25.80 -17.63 -31.29
N ASP A 567 -24.60 -17.42 -30.73
CA ASP A 567 -23.41 -18.19 -31.07
C ASP A 567 -22.94 -18.96 -29.84
N ALA A 568 -21.92 -18.47 -29.13
CA ALA A 568 -21.38 -19.12 -27.94
C ALA A 568 -21.41 -18.20 -26.71
N THR A 569 -21.53 -18.82 -25.53
CA THR A 569 -21.34 -18.17 -24.24
C THR A 569 -20.07 -18.70 -23.59
N ARG A 570 -19.22 -17.81 -23.08
CA ARG A 570 -17.99 -18.19 -22.36
C ARG A 570 -18.07 -17.76 -20.90
N PHE A 571 -17.84 -18.71 -20.00
CA PHE A 571 -17.66 -18.44 -18.57
C PHE A 571 -16.18 -18.23 -18.26
N ILE A 572 -15.87 -17.15 -17.55
CA ILE A 572 -14.52 -16.87 -17.04
C ILE A 572 -14.61 -17.01 -15.53
N ALA A 573 -13.85 -17.95 -14.97
CA ALA A 573 -13.75 -18.08 -13.51
C ALA A 573 -13.06 -16.83 -12.95
N GLY A 574 -13.75 -16.15 -12.03
CA GLY A 574 -13.26 -14.98 -11.30
C GLY A 574 -12.34 -15.32 -10.15
#